data_AF-A0A7X2JDY6-F1
#
_entry.id   AF-A0A7X2JDY6-F1
#
_cell.length_a   1.000
_cell.length_b   1.000
_cell.length_c   1.000
_cell.angle_alpha   90.00
_cell.angle_beta   90.00
_cell.angle_gamma   90.00
#
_symmetry.space_group_name_H-M   'P 1'
#
loop_
_entity.id
_entity.type
_entity.pdbx_description
1 polymer ?
#
loop_
_entity_poly.entity_id
_entity_poly.type
_entity_poly.pdbx_seq_one_letter_code
_entity_poly.pdbx_strand_id
1 'polypeptide(L)'
;MNLYQKEKARIRIGYHYFIMAACMYFFFMQVQSETSLQISAMNAGLGVGDSVILAPDSPVSFSHSAFWIGIVLEMFYLNHRLFWIRERGRLAFLLRKYDTLPVSRRDLYIAKAKVMLKAYAIYLIAFLIIYYEIILSNYLSNALWLEPIPGILLCFVLGFLIILALLGMDWLQDRRTGS
;
A
#
# COMPACT_ATOMS: atom_id res chain seq x y z
N MET A 1 1.36 -13.10 26.97
CA MET A 1 1.69 -12.41 25.70
C MET A 1 0.73 -12.89 24.61
N ASN A 2 -0.08 -12.01 24.02
CA ASN A 2 -1.16 -12.37 23.09
C ASN A 2 -0.57 -12.88 21.74
N LEU A 3 -1.28 -13.77 21.04
CA LEU A 3 -0.89 -14.35 19.74
C LEU A 3 -0.51 -13.27 18.72
N TYR A 4 -1.28 -12.17 18.69
CA TYR A 4 -1.00 -10.99 17.88
C TYR A 4 0.37 -10.36 18.18
N GLN A 5 0.76 -10.27 19.46
CA GLN A 5 2.05 -9.68 19.85
C GLN A 5 3.23 -10.57 19.44
N LYS A 6 3.06 -11.89 19.45
CA LYS A 6 4.08 -12.84 18.98
C LYS A 6 4.29 -12.74 17.47
N GLU A 7 3.20 -12.70 16.69
CA GLU A 7 3.29 -12.56 15.23
C GLU A 7 3.85 -11.18 14.83
N LYS A 8 3.43 -10.10 15.52
CA LYS A 8 3.98 -8.75 15.34
C LYS A 8 5.48 -8.69 15.64
N ALA A 9 5.95 -9.35 16.71
CA ALA A 9 7.36 -9.38 17.08
C ALA A 9 8.22 -10.08 16.00
N ARG A 10 7.67 -11.09 15.31
CA ARG A 10 8.36 -11.80 14.23
C ARG A 10 8.60 -10.93 12.99
N ILE A 11 7.78 -9.89 12.78
CA ILE A 11 7.91 -8.95 11.65
C ILE A 11 8.87 -7.78 11.94
N ARG A 12 9.07 -7.43 13.21
CA ARG A 12 9.67 -6.16 13.66
C ARG A 12 11.06 -5.82 13.10
N ILE A 13 11.82 -6.79 12.58
CA ILE A 13 13.14 -6.58 11.96
C ILE A 13 13.09 -7.07 10.52
N GLY A 14 12.52 -6.29 9.58
CA GLY A 14 12.34 -6.75 8.21
C GLY A 14 12.43 -5.66 7.16
N TYR A 15 12.81 -6.07 5.96
CA TYR A 15 12.93 -5.26 4.76
C TYR A 15 11.65 -4.50 4.35
N HIS A 16 10.48 -4.76 4.96
CA HIS A 16 9.26 -4.03 4.64
C HIS A 16 9.39 -2.50 4.79
N TYR A 17 10.04 -1.98 5.84
CA TYR A 17 10.25 -0.53 5.96
C TYR A 17 11.18 0.02 4.88
N PHE A 18 12.14 -0.78 4.41
CA PHE A 18 13.01 -0.40 3.30
C PHE A 18 12.25 -0.37 1.97
N ILE A 19 11.41 -1.38 1.72
CA ILE A 19 10.51 -1.42 0.56
C ILE A 19 9.57 -0.22 0.58
N MET A 20 8.97 0.08 1.74
CA MET A 20 8.10 1.23 1.95
C MET A 20 8.81 2.54 1.61
N ALA A 21 9.99 2.77 2.18
CA ALA A 21 10.76 3.99 1.95
C ALA A 21 11.16 4.15 0.47
N ALA A 22 11.58 3.06 -0.19
CA ALA A 22 11.91 3.10 -1.61
C ALA A 22 10.68 3.46 -2.48
N CYS A 23 9.53 2.83 -2.21
CA CYS A 23 8.30 3.13 -2.95
C CYS A 23 7.79 4.55 -2.68
N MET A 24 7.88 5.02 -1.44
CA MET A 24 7.57 6.40 -1.05
C MET A 24 8.43 7.41 -1.82
N TYR A 25 9.73 7.15 -1.98
CA TYR A 25 10.62 8.03 -2.75
C TYR A 25 10.23 8.08 -4.24
N PHE A 26 9.98 6.94 -4.88
CA PHE A 26 9.53 6.92 -6.27
C PHE A 26 8.16 7.57 -6.46
N PHE A 27 7.25 7.38 -5.50
CA PHE A 27 5.95 8.03 -5.50
C PHE A 27 6.08 9.54 -5.40
N PHE A 28 6.90 10.03 -4.46
CA PHE A 28 7.22 11.45 -4.35
C PHE A 28 7.72 12.03 -5.69
N MET A 29 8.66 11.34 -6.35
CA MET A 29 9.18 11.77 -7.65
C MET A 29 8.09 11.83 -8.74
N GLN A 30 7.18 10.86 -8.76
CA GLN A 30 6.07 10.82 -9.73
C GLN A 30 5.08 11.97 -9.52
N VAL A 31 4.61 12.15 -8.29
CA VAL A 31 3.66 13.23 -7.94
C VAL A 31 4.31 14.60 -8.19
N GLN A 32 5.57 14.80 -7.76
CA GLN A 32 6.28 16.06 -7.95
C GLN A 32 6.54 16.36 -9.43
N SER A 33 6.87 15.34 -10.23
CA SER A 33 7.06 15.50 -11.68
C SER A 33 5.76 15.90 -12.38
N GLU A 34 4.65 15.22 -12.08
CA GLU A 34 3.34 15.55 -12.68
C GLU A 34 2.88 16.95 -12.27
N THR A 35 3.03 17.29 -10.98
CA THR A 35 2.76 18.63 -10.44
C THR A 35 3.58 19.70 -11.18
N SER A 36 4.88 19.48 -11.33
CA SER A 36 5.78 20.45 -11.97
C SER A 36 5.47 20.65 -13.46
N LEU A 37 5.09 19.58 -14.17
CA LEU A 37 4.66 19.62 -15.57
C LEU A 37 3.37 20.42 -15.71
N GLN A 38 2.38 20.18 -14.85
CA GLN A 38 1.13 20.93 -14.85
C GLN A 38 1.35 22.42 -14.58
N ILE A 39 2.17 22.78 -13.58
CA ILE A 39 2.51 24.19 -13.30
C ILE A 39 3.21 24.85 -14.49
N SER A 40 4.15 24.14 -15.13
CA SER A 40 4.86 24.66 -16.30
C SER A 40 3.93 24.86 -17.49
N ALA A 41 2.99 23.94 -17.72
CA ALA A 41 1.98 24.05 -18.77
C ALA A 41 1.03 25.23 -18.54
N MET A 42 0.60 25.48 -17.30
CA MET A 42 -0.19 26.66 -16.95
C MET A 42 0.56 27.97 -17.24
N ASN A 43 1.83 28.06 -16.81
CA ASN A 43 2.65 29.25 -17.00
C ASN A 43 2.93 29.51 -18.48
N ALA A 44 3.09 28.47 -19.30
CA ALA A 44 3.24 28.59 -20.74
C ALA A 44 1.93 29.02 -21.42
N GLY A 45 0.77 28.52 -20.96
CA GLY A 45 -0.55 28.90 -21.46
C GLY A 45 -0.91 30.37 -21.17
N LEU A 46 -0.40 30.94 -20.07
CA LEU A 46 -0.54 32.37 -19.74
C LEU A 46 0.26 33.31 -20.67
N GLY A 47 1.21 32.78 -21.45
CA GLY A 47 2.02 33.54 -22.41
C GLY A 47 1.38 33.72 -23.80
N VAL A 48 0.25 33.06 -24.07
CA VAL A 48 -0.53 33.23 -25.30
C VAL A 48 -1.74 34.11 -24.97
N GLY A 49 -1.83 35.26 -25.65
CA GLY A 49 -2.75 36.35 -25.33
C GLY A 49 -4.21 35.94 -25.06
N ASP A 50 -4.83 36.72 -24.17
CA ASP A 50 -6.25 36.70 -23.77
C ASP A 50 -6.75 35.51 -22.93
N SER A 51 -6.58 35.68 -21.62
CA SER A 51 -7.63 35.54 -20.60
C SER A 51 -8.49 34.27 -20.61
N VAL A 52 -7.86 33.09 -20.50
CA VAL A 52 -8.51 31.95 -19.84
C VAL A 52 -7.46 31.31 -18.94
N ILE A 53 -7.68 31.36 -17.62
CA ILE A 53 -6.96 30.48 -16.69
C ILE A 53 -7.41 29.07 -17.08
N LEU A 54 -6.63 28.41 -17.93
CA LEU A 54 -6.80 26.99 -18.22
C LEU A 54 -6.42 26.25 -16.94
N ALA A 55 -7.40 26.09 -16.05
CA ALA A 55 -7.37 25.00 -15.11
C ALA A 55 -7.07 23.73 -15.94
N PRO A 56 -6.04 22.94 -15.61
CA PRO A 56 -5.77 21.72 -16.31
C PRO A 56 -7.00 20.84 -16.17
N ASP A 57 -7.27 20.13 -17.25
CA ASP A 57 -8.49 19.35 -17.41
C ASP A 57 -8.63 18.24 -16.35
N SER A 58 -7.58 17.94 -15.59
CA SER A 58 -7.58 16.91 -14.55
C SER A 58 -6.66 17.23 -13.36
N PRO A 59 -7.09 16.92 -12.12
CA PRO A 59 -6.24 17.00 -10.94
C PRO A 59 -5.09 15.97 -10.99
N VAL A 60 -4.00 16.22 -10.25
CA VAL A 60 -2.89 15.28 -10.12
C VAL A 60 -3.41 14.00 -9.46
N SER A 61 -3.30 12.87 -10.16
CA SER A 61 -3.85 11.60 -9.64
C SER A 61 -2.98 11.04 -8.52
N PHE A 62 -3.59 10.51 -7.46
CA PHE A 62 -2.93 9.72 -6.43
C PHE A 62 -2.49 8.34 -6.94
N SER A 63 -3.16 7.81 -7.97
CA SER A 63 -2.97 6.45 -8.47
C SER A 63 -1.72 6.31 -9.37
N HIS A 64 -0.54 6.52 -8.81
CA HIS A 64 0.71 6.31 -9.55
C HIS A 64 1.24 4.87 -9.47
N SER A 65 2.09 4.49 -10.42
CA SER A 65 2.62 3.13 -10.49
C SER A 65 3.48 2.75 -9.28
N ALA A 66 4.21 3.69 -8.67
CA ALA A 66 4.98 3.43 -7.46
C ALA A 66 4.09 3.03 -6.27
N PHE A 67 2.89 3.60 -6.16
CA PHE A 67 1.91 3.24 -5.15
C PHE A 67 1.44 1.78 -5.32
N TRP A 68 1.09 1.38 -6.55
CA TRP A 68 0.64 0.02 -6.83
C TRP A 68 1.74 -1.02 -6.68
N ILE A 69 2.93 -0.74 -7.20
CA ILE A 69 4.10 -1.62 -7.09
C ILE A 69 4.45 -1.82 -5.62
N GLY A 70 4.45 -0.75 -4.82
CA GLY A 70 4.73 -0.84 -3.39
C GLY A 70 3.69 -1.66 -2.63
N ILE A 71 2.39 -1.48 -2.89
CA ILE A 71 1.33 -2.31 -2.29
C ILE A 71 1.57 -3.79 -2.61
N VAL A 72 1.79 -4.12 -3.89
CA VAL A 72 1.98 -5.51 -4.30
C VAL A 72 3.22 -6.08 -3.60
N LEU A 73 4.37 -5.42 -3.69
CA LEU A 73 5.61 -5.90 -3.10
C LEU A 73 5.50 -6.07 -1.57
N GLU A 74 4.94 -5.09 -0.87
CA GLU A 74 4.79 -5.16 0.58
C GLU A 74 3.81 -6.24 1.01
N MET A 75 2.64 -6.31 0.38
CA MET A 75 1.63 -7.28 0.76
C MET A 75 2.10 -8.71 0.46
N PHE A 76 2.79 -8.94 -0.66
CA PHE A 76 3.43 -10.24 -0.93
C PHE A 76 4.56 -10.54 0.06
N TYR A 77 5.42 -9.58 0.38
CA TYR A 77 6.49 -9.77 1.35
C TYR A 77 5.94 -10.12 2.74
N LEU A 78 4.94 -9.38 3.21
CA LEU A 78 4.28 -9.61 4.49
C LEU A 78 3.55 -10.95 4.49
N ASN A 79 2.82 -11.26 3.41
CA ASN A 79 2.13 -12.53 3.25
C ASN A 79 3.11 -13.71 3.32
N HIS A 80 4.17 -13.68 2.52
CA HIS A 80 5.20 -14.72 2.52
C HIS A 80 5.81 -14.88 3.92
N ARG A 81 6.19 -13.78 4.58
CA ARG A 81 6.81 -13.84 5.91
C ARG A 81 5.88 -14.29 7.02
N LEU A 82 4.58 -14.01 6.89
CA LEU A 82 3.56 -14.40 7.86
C LEU A 82 3.19 -15.87 7.71
N PHE A 83 3.00 -16.36 6.48
CA PHE A 83 2.45 -17.68 6.22
C PHE A 83 3.52 -18.74 5.94
N TRP A 84 4.74 -18.35 5.58
CA TRP A 84 5.78 -19.28 5.16
C TRP A 84 7.01 -19.20 6.05
N ILE A 85 7.53 -20.37 6.42
CA ILE A 85 8.85 -20.51 7.04
C ILE A 85 9.69 -21.50 6.23
N ARG A 86 10.97 -21.18 6.08
CA ARG A 86 11.96 -22.07 5.50
C ARG A 86 12.44 -23.03 6.58
N GLU A 87 12.03 -24.29 6.53
CA GLU A 87 12.54 -25.36 7.39
C GLU A 87 13.40 -26.32 6.55
N ARG A 88 14.67 -26.52 6.96
CA ARG A 88 15.64 -27.43 6.31
C ARG A 88 15.68 -27.29 4.77
N GLY A 89 15.67 -26.05 4.27
CA GLY A 89 15.73 -25.74 2.84
C GLY A 89 14.41 -25.81 2.07
N ARG A 90 13.31 -26.30 2.68
CA ARG A 90 11.97 -26.34 2.08
C ARG A 90 11.05 -25.28 2.69
N LEU A 91 10.24 -24.65 1.84
CA LEU A 91 9.20 -23.71 2.26
C LEU A 91 8.02 -24.51 2.83
N ALA A 92 7.75 -24.36 4.12
CA ALA A 92 6.66 -25.02 4.82
C ALA A 92 5.63 -23.97 5.28
N PHE A 93 4.35 -24.31 5.10
CA PHE A 93 3.24 -23.47 5.52
C PHE A 93 3.11 -23.50 7.05
N LEU A 94 3.24 -22.33 7.68
CA LEU A 94 3.39 -22.18 9.13
C LEU A 94 2.17 -22.69 9.92
N LEU A 95 0.97 -22.58 9.37
CA LEU A 95 -0.26 -22.93 10.10
C LEU A 95 -0.28 -24.38 10.58
N ARG A 96 0.36 -25.30 9.86
CA ARG A 96 0.48 -26.71 10.25
C ARG A 96 1.23 -26.94 11.56
N LYS A 97 2.19 -26.07 11.85
CA LYS A 97 2.96 -26.15 13.11
C LYS A 97 2.12 -25.75 14.33
N TYR A 98 1.01 -25.05 14.10
CA TYR A 98 0.06 -24.71 15.14
C TYR A 98 -1.06 -25.74 15.31
N ASP A 99 -1.14 -26.78 14.47
CA ASP A 99 -2.11 -27.87 14.67
C ASP A 99 -1.86 -28.63 15.98
N THR A 100 -0.62 -28.64 16.47
CA THR A 100 -0.26 -29.23 17.78
C THR A 100 -0.51 -28.29 18.95
N LEU A 101 -0.93 -27.05 18.71
CA LEU A 101 -1.24 -26.05 19.75
C LEU A 101 -2.77 -25.92 19.89
N PRO A 102 -3.29 -25.67 21.10
CA PRO A 102 -4.73 -25.49 21.33
C PRO A 102 -5.20 -24.10 20.87
N VAL A 103 -4.91 -23.73 19.62
CA VAL A 103 -5.26 -22.44 19.03
C VAL A 103 -6.06 -22.69 17.76
N SER A 104 -7.21 -22.04 17.62
CA SER A 104 -8.02 -22.22 16.42
C SER A 104 -7.32 -21.65 15.19
N ARG A 105 -7.40 -22.36 14.05
CA ARG A 105 -6.86 -21.88 12.76
C ARG A 105 -7.45 -20.52 12.38
N ARG A 106 -8.74 -20.29 12.70
CA ARG A 106 -9.44 -19.02 12.47
C ARG A 106 -8.76 -17.86 13.20
N ASP A 107 -8.41 -18.05 14.47
CA ASP A 107 -7.77 -17.00 15.28
C ASP A 107 -6.37 -16.66 14.77
N LEU A 108 -5.64 -17.65 14.24
CA LEU A 108 -4.36 -17.44 13.55
C LEU A 108 -4.51 -16.60 12.28
N TYR A 109 -5.46 -16.94 11.41
CA TYR A 109 -5.74 -16.15 10.20
C TYR A 109 -6.15 -14.72 10.56
N ILE A 110 -7.03 -14.53 11.56
CA ILE A 110 -7.44 -13.21 12.03
C ILE A 110 -6.23 -12.42 12.56
N ALA A 111 -5.34 -13.06 13.33
CA ALA A 111 -4.15 -12.39 13.84
C ALA A 111 -3.21 -11.92 12.71
N LYS A 112 -2.99 -12.76 11.70
CA LYS A 112 -2.16 -12.42 10.53
C LYS A 112 -2.79 -11.33 9.66
N ALA A 113 -4.09 -11.44 9.39
CA ALA A 113 -4.86 -10.43 8.68
C ALA A 113 -4.81 -9.06 9.39
N LYS A 114 -4.93 -9.03 10.73
CA LYS A 114 -4.78 -7.80 11.51
C LYS A 114 -3.40 -7.16 11.36
N VAL A 115 -2.34 -7.97 11.21
CA VAL A 115 -0.99 -7.43 10.99
C VAL A 115 -0.86 -6.86 9.57
N MET A 116 -1.33 -7.57 8.54
CA MET A 116 -1.35 -7.06 7.17
C MET A 116 -2.16 -5.78 7.04
N LEU A 117 -3.36 -5.74 7.64
CA LEU A 117 -4.24 -4.57 7.63
C LEU A 117 -3.58 -3.37 8.32
N LYS A 118 -2.86 -3.60 9.43
CA LYS A 118 -2.14 -2.53 10.11
C LYS A 118 -1.00 -1.97 9.26
N ALA A 119 -0.22 -2.83 8.61
CA ALA A 119 0.85 -2.40 7.72
C ALA A 119 0.28 -1.62 6.53
N TYR A 120 -0.80 -2.13 5.92
CA TYR A 120 -1.52 -1.45 4.85
C TYR A 120 -2.05 -0.07 5.27
N ALA A 121 -2.65 0.06 6.46
CA ALA A 121 -3.12 1.35 6.95
C ALA A 121 -1.96 2.36 7.12
N ILE A 122 -0.80 1.91 7.64
CA ILE A 122 0.40 2.76 7.74
C ILE A 122 0.88 3.19 6.35
N TYR A 123 0.92 2.25 5.40
CA TYR A 123 1.29 2.51 4.02
C TYR A 123 0.39 3.58 3.38
N LEU A 124 -0.93 3.42 3.48
CA LEU A 124 -1.89 4.40 2.95
C LEU A 124 -1.70 5.79 3.55
N ILE A 125 -1.56 5.88 4.87
CA ILE A 125 -1.35 7.16 5.56
C ILE A 125 -0.05 7.83 5.10
N ALA A 126 1.03 7.07 4.95
CA ALA A 126 2.32 7.61 4.52
C ALA A 126 2.26 8.19 3.09
N PHE A 127 1.60 7.49 2.16
CA PHE A 127 1.45 7.96 0.78
C PHE A 127 0.50 9.16 0.69
N LEU A 128 -0.58 9.17 1.48
CA LEU A 128 -1.46 10.34 1.58
C LEU A 128 -0.69 11.57 2.07
N ILE A 129 0.12 11.45 3.12
CA ILE A 129 0.92 12.55 3.65
C ILE A 129 1.80 13.13 2.54
N ILE A 130 2.55 12.29 1.82
CA ILE A 130 3.41 12.74 0.70
C ILE A 130 2.58 13.47 -0.37
N TYR A 131 1.46 12.88 -0.78
CA TYR A 131 0.59 13.47 -1.80
C TYR A 131 0.10 14.85 -1.38
N TYR A 132 -0.50 14.97 -0.19
CA TYR A 132 -1.00 16.25 0.32
C TYR A 132 0.11 17.27 0.55
N GLU A 133 1.29 16.86 1.04
CA GLU A 133 2.44 17.74 1.21
C GLU A 133 2.89 18.34 -0.12
N ILE A 134 2.99 17.54 -1.18
CA ILE A 134 3.38 18.02 -2.51
C ILE A 134 2.33 18.98 -3.05
N ILE A 135 1.05 18.61 -3.04
CA ILE A 135 -0.01 19.46 -3.59
C ILE A 135 -0.12 20.78 -2.82
N LEU A 136 -0.07 20.75 -1.48
CA LEU A 136 -0.16 21.96 -0.66
C LEU A 136 1.06 22.87 -0.85
N SER A 137 2.26 22.29 -0.93
CA SER A 137 3.50 23.06 -1.10
C SER A 137 3.59 23.75 -2.46
N ASN A 138 3.03 23.14 -3.50
CA ASN A 138 3.13 23.66 -4.87
C ASN A 138 1.92 24.54 -5.27
N TYR A 139 0.71 24.27 -4.76
CA TYR A 139 -0.52 24.95 -5.18
C TYR A 139 -1.18 25.86 -4.14
N LEU A 140 -0.58 26.03 -2.95
CA LEU A 140 -0.92 27.08 -1.97
C LEU A 140 -2.43 27.31 -1.80
N SER A 141 -3.14 26.27 -1.38
CA SER A 141 -4.59 26.23 -1.06
C SER A 141 -5.60 26.21 -2.22
N ASN A 142 -5.19 26.12 -3.48
CA ASN A 142 -6.17 25.94 -4.55
C ASN A 142 -6.77 24.52 -4.50
N ALA A 143 -8.08 24.42 -4.26
CA ALA A 143 -8.77 23.14 -4.07
C ALA A 143 -9.00 22.33 -5.36
N LEU A 144 -8.89 22.95 -6.54
CA LEU A 144 -9.11 22.30 -7.84
C LEU A 144 -8.08 21.23 -8.21
N TRP A 145 -6.97 21.15 -7.47
CA TRP A 145 -5.80 20.35 -7.82
C TRP A 145 -5.71 19.02 -7.07
N LEU A 146 -6.62 18.84 -6.11
CA LEU A 146 -6.76 17.63 -5.34
C LEU A 146 -7.57 16.61 -6.14
N GLU A 147 -7.09 15.38 -6.18
CA GLU A 147 -7.89 14.28 -6.68
C GLU A 147 -9.20 14.18 -5.88
N PRO A 148 -10.34 13.96 -6.55
CA PRO A 148 -11.60 13.77 -5.87
C PRO A 148 -11.53 12.63 -4.86
N ILE A 149 -12.19 12.81 -3.71
CA ILE A 149 -12.30 11.81 -2.65
C ILE A 149 -12.67 10.41 -3.19
N PRO A 150 -13.57 10.25 -4.19
CA PRO A 150 -13.86 8.95 -4.78
C PRO A 150 -12.66 8.24 -5.43
N GLY A 151 -11.71 8.97 -6.04
CA GLY A 151 -10.52 8.39 -6.67
C GLY A 151 -9.55 7.81 -5.64
N ILE A 152 -9.31 8.56 -4.57
CA ILE A 152 -8.51 8.09 -3.43
C ILE A 152 -9.19 6.90 -2.74
N LEU A 153 -10.50 6.95 -2.54
CA LEU A 153 -11.26 5.86 -1.94
C LEU A 153 -11.20 4.59 -2.79
N LEU A 154 -11.26 4.71 -4.12
CA LEU A 154 -11.13 3.59 -5.04
C LEU A 154 -9.76 2.91 -4.88
N CYS A 155 -8.68 3.69 -4.76
CA CYS A 155 -7.34 3.16 -4.50
C CYS A 155 -7.29 2.35 -3.20
N PHE A 156 -7.98 2.81 -2.15
CA PHE A 156 -8.05 2.10 -0.87
C PHE A 156 -8.84 0.80 -0.96
N VAL A 157 -9.96 0.80 -1.69
CA VAL A 157 -10.77 -0.41 -1.89
C VAL A 157 -9.99 -1.45 -2.68
N LEU A 158 -9.34 -1.04 -3.77
CA LEU A 158 -8.54 -1.92 -4.62
C LEU A 158 -7.35 -2.51 -3.86
N GLY A 159 -6.61 -1.72 -3.08
CA GLY A 159 -5.53 -2.23 -2.24
C GLY A 159 -6.02 -3.20 -1.15
N PHE A 160 -7.22 -2.95 -0.60
CA PHE A 160 -7.84 -3.89 0.34
C PHE A 160 -8.24 -5.22 -0.33
N LEU A 161 -8.73 -5.18 -1.57
CA LEU A 161 -9.04 -6.38 -2.35
C LEU A 161 -7.78 -7.23 -2.61
N ILE A 162 -6.61 -6.63 -2.79
CA ILE A 162 -5.33 -7.37 -2.92
C ILE A 162 -5.06 -8.18 -1.64
N ILE A 163 -5.28 -7.60 -0.46
CA ILE A 163 -5.11 -8.30 0.82
C ILE A 163 -6.08 -9.47 0.94
N LEU A 164 -7.35 -9.26 0.58
CA LEU A 164 -8.36 -10.32 0.59
C LEU A 164 -8.01 -11.45 -0.39
N ALA A 165 -7.53 -11.12 -1.58
CA ALA A 165 -7.10 -12.11 -2.57
C ALA A 165 -5.93 -12.96 -2.04
N LEU A 166 -4.90 -12.33 -1.46
CA LEU A 166 -3.76 -13.03 -0.85
C LEU A 166 -4.21 -13.97 0.28
N LEU A 167 -5.02 -13.48 1.22
CA LEU A 167 -5.55 -14.29 2.32
C LEU A 167 -6.44 -15.43 1.82
N GLY A 168 -7.23 -15.20 0.77
CA GLY A 168 -8.06 -16.21 0.13
C GLY A 168 -7.24 -17.31 -0.54
N MET A 169 -6.16 -16.95 -1.23
CA MET A 169 -5.23 -17.91 -1.83
C MET A 169 -4.56 -18.79 -0.77
N ASP A 170 -4.06 -18.19 0.33
CA ASP A 170 -3.47 -18.96 1.44
C ASP A 170 -4.48 -19.93 2.06
N TRP A 171 -5.73 -19.48 2.23
CA TRP A 171 -6.78 -20.32 2.79
C TRP A 171 -7.14 -21.50 1.88
N LEU A 172 -7.20 -21.28 0.55
CA LEU A 172 -7.41 -22.35 -0.42
C LEU A 172 -6.23 -23.33 -0.43
N GLN A 173 -5.00 -22.83 -0.30
CA GLN A 173 -3.81 -23.67 -0.25
C GLN A 173 -3.75 -24.52 1.02
N ASP A 174 -4.15 -23.96 2.17
CA ASP A 174 -4.27 -24.70 3.43
C ASP A 174 -5.28 -25.85 3.30
N ARG A 175 -6.43 -25.60 2.67
CA ARG A 175 -7.44 -26.64 2.39
C ARG A 175 -6.92 -27.74 1.45
N ARG A 176 -6.24 -27.38 0.36
CA ARG A 176 -5.74 -28.34 -0.64
C ARG A 176 -4.65 -29.25 -0.12
N THR A 177 -3.86 -28.76 0.83
CA THR A 177 -2.73 -29.52 1.34
C THR A 177 -3.10 -30.31 2.60
N GLY A 178 -4.24 -30.01 3.24
CA GLY A 178 -4.76 -30.67 4.44
C GLY A 178 -5.64 -31.90 4.23
N SER A 179 -5.77 -32.41 2.98
CA SER A 179 -6.26 -33.76 2.67
C SER A 179 -5.09 -34.73 2.53
#